data_AF-A0A4U5JPX2-F1
#
_entry.id   AF-A0A4U5JPX2-F1
#
_cell.length_a   1.000
_cell.length_b   1.000
_cell.length_c   1.000
_cell.angle_alpha   90.00
_cell.angle_beta   90.00
_cell.angle_gamma   90.00
#
_symmetry.space_group_name_H-M   'P 1'
#
loop_
_entity.id
_entity.type
_entity.pdbx_description
1 polymer ?
#
loop_
_entity_poly.entity_id
_entity_poly.type
_entity_poly.pdbx_seq_one_letter_code
_entity_poly.pdbx_strand_id
1 'polypeptide(L)' 'MPATKDIASSQPKRDPAPRASVTFPPELYEKLEAIARSKKVSVAWVVRDAAEKYVAEQWPLLERQQ' A
#
# COMPACT_ATOMS: atom_id res chain seq x y z
N MET A 1 -7.24 46.38 12.69
CA MET A 1 -6.20 45.33 12.63
C MET A 1 -6.79 44.09 11.96
N PRO A 2 -6.43 43.72 10.71
CA PRO A 2 -6.76 42.40 10.18
C PRO A 2 -5.48 41.63 9.84
N ALA A 3 -5.22 40.55 10.59
CA ALA A 3 -4.39 39.45 10.15
C ALA A 3 -5.19 38.20 10.53
N THR A 4 -5.59 37.39 9.58
CA THR A 4 -4.73 36.31 9.12
C THR A 4 -4.98 35.98 7.66
N LYS A 5 -3.85 35.82 6.98
CA LYS A 5 -3.67 35.54 5.57
C LYS A 5 -3.59 34.02 5.41
N ASP A 6 -4.28 33.55 4.38
CA ASP A 6 -4.16 32.28 3.66
C ASP A 6 -3.22 31.21 4.24
N ILE A 7 -3.79 30.06 4.60
CA ILE A 7 -3.07 28.78 4.58
C ILE A 7 -3.84 27.85 3.64
N ALA A 8 -3.86 28.22 2.36
CA ALA A 8 -4.20 27.27 1.31
C ALA A 8 -3.15 26.16 1.34
N SER A 9 -3.52 25.05 1.97
CA SER A 9 -2.70 23.84 2.00
C SER A 9 -2.60 23.32 0.57
N SER A 10 -1.49 23.63 -0.11
CA SER A 10 -1.10 22.97 -1.35
C SER A 10 -0.89 21.48 -1.04
N GLN A 11 -1.96 20.70 -1.12
CA GLN A 11 -1.85 19.26 -1.14
C GLN A 11 -1.06 18.89 -2.40
N PRO A 12 0.06 18.15 -2.29
CA PRO A 12 0.67 17.59 -3.48
C PRO A 12 -0.40 16.73 -4.17
N LYS A 13 -0.60 16.95 -5.48
CA LYS A 13 -1.46 16.11 -6.31
C LYS A 13 -0.94 14.68 -6.21
N ARG A 14 -1.49 13.92 -5.28
CA ARG A 14 -1.29 12.48 -5.19
C ARG A 14 -2.09 11.92 -6.36
N ASP A 15 -1.40 11.35 -7.35
CA ASP A 15 -2.06 10.54 -8.36
C ASP A 15 -3.07 9.62 -7.67
N PRO A 16 -4.30 9.50 -8.21
CA PRO A 16 -5.34 8.68 -7.60
C PRO A 16 -4.89 7.22 -7.62
N ALA A 17 -4.25 6.80 -6.53
CA ALA A 17 -3.85 5.42 -6.33
C ALA A 17 -5.14 4.59 -6.11
N PRO A 18 -5.40 3.56 -6.93
CA PRO A 18 -6.56 2.71 -6.75
C PRO A 18 -6.50 2.04 -5.38
N ARG A 19 -7.55 2.23 -4.57
CA ARG A 19 -7.69 1.60 -3.25
C ARG A 19 -8.60 0.39 -3.38
N ALA A 20 -8.02 -0.79 -3.19
CA ALA A 20 -8.79 -2.00 -2.94
C ALA A 20 -9.02 -2.15 -1.42
N SER A 21 -10.26 -2.46 -1.03
CA SER A 21 -10.57 -2.90 0.33
C SER A 21 -10.68 -4.42 0.31
N VAL A 22 -9.87 -5.09 1.12
CA VAL A 22 -9.87 -6.55 1.24
C VAL A 22 -10.05 -6.92 2.70
N THR A 23 -10.92 -7.88 2.97
CA THR A 23 -11.10 -8.44 4.31
C THR A 23 -10.18 -9.64 4.45
N PHE A 24 -9.29 -9.60 5.43
CA PHE A 24 -8.41 -10.72 5.72
C PHE A 24 -9.04 -11.65 6.76
N PRO A 25 -8.93 -12.98 6.61
CA PRO A 25 -9.24 -13.88 7.70
C PRO A 25 -8.31 -13.63 8.90
N PRO A 26 -8.78 -13.83 10.14
CA PRO A 26 -8.06 -13.42 11.35
C PRO A 26 -6.68 -14.08 11.46
N GLU A 27 -6.57 -15.37 11.14
CA GLU A 27 -5.30 -16.11 11.16
C GLU A 27 -4.26 -15.52 10.19
N LEU A 28 -4.71 -15.03 9.03
CA LEU A 28 -3.81 -14.39 8.05
C LEU A 28 -3.41 -12.99 8.51
N TYR A 29 -4.35 -12.24 9.10
CA TYR A 29 -4.07 -10.91 9.62
C TYR A 29 -3.04 -10.97 10.75
N GLU A 30 -3.13 -11.93 11.67
CA GLU A 30 -2.15 -12.14 12.74
C GLU A 30 -0.75 -12.43 12.18
N LYS A 31 -0.65 -13.28 11.14
CA LYS A 31 0.63 -13.56 10.45
C LYS A 31 1.20 -12.30 9.79
N LEU A 32 0.36 -11.52 9.10
CA LEU A 32 0.76 -10.26 8.48
C LEU A 32 1.22 -9.24 9.53
N GLU A 33 0.54 -9.18 10.68
CA GLU A 33 0.89 -8.28 11.78
C GLU A 33 2.21 -8.68 12.45
N ALA A 34 2.47 -9.98 12.62
CA ALA A 34 3.75 -10.48 13.11
C ALA A 34 4.90 -10.07 12.16
N ILE A 35 4.73 -10.24 10.85
CA ILE A 35 5.70 -9.82 9.84
C ILE A 35 5.91 -8.30 9.88
N ALA A 36 4.82 -7.54 9.97
CA ALA A 36 4.84 -6.09 10.05
C ALA A 36 5.63 -5.59 11.27
N ARG A 37 5.37 -6.18 12.46
CA ARG A 37 6.09 -5.90 13.70
C ARG A 37 7.58 -6.22 13.59
N SER A 38 7.94 -7.40 13.06
CA SER A 38 9.34 -7.81 12.87
C SER A 38 10.10 -6.88 11.93
N LYS A 39 9.45 -6.42 10.85
CA LYS A 39 10.05 -5.52 9.86
C LYS A 39 9.92 -4.03 10.23
N LYS A 40 9.24 -3.68 11.33
CA LYS A 40 8.91 -2.30 11.76
C LYS A 40 8.16 -1.50 10.69
N VAL A 41 7.28 -2.18 9.97
CA VAL A 41 6.46 -1.60 8.89
C VAL A 41 4.97 -1.77 9.24
N SER A 42 4.09 -1.10 8.51
CA SER A 42 2.65 -1.28 8.66
C SER A 42 2.15 -2.49 7.85
N VAL A 43 1.00 -3.06 8.25
CA VAL A 43 0.36 -4.16 7.52
C VAL A 43 0.10 -3.79 6.05
N ALA A 44 -0.30 -2.54 5.79
CA ALA A 44 -0.51 -2.04 4.43
C ALA A 44 0.78 -2.09 3.58
N TRP A 45 1.94 -1.83 4.18
CA TRP A 45 3.23 -1.96 3.50
C TRP A 45 3.54 -3.43 3.19
N VAL A 46 3.25 -4.35 4.12
CA VAL A 46 3.43 -5.80 3.89
C VAL A 46 2.54 -6.29 2.75
N VAL A 47 1.28 -5.84 2.71
CA VAL A 47 0.35 -6.17 1.62
C VAL A 47 0.85 -5.65 0.28
N ARG A 48 1.39 -4.43 0.24
CA ARG A 48 2.00 -3.86 -0.96
C ARG A 48 3.22 -4.68 -1.42
N ASP A 49 4.17 -4.94 -0.54
CA ASP A 49 5.39 -5.74 -0.85
C ASP A 49 5.02 -7.15 -1.32
N ALA A 50 4.04 -7.79 -0.69
CA ALA A 50 3.53 -9.10 -1.09
C ALA A 50 2.83 -9.04 -2.46
N ALA A 51 2.08 -7.98 -2.76
CA ALA A 51 1.46 -7.80 -4.07
C ALA A 51 2.50 -7.58 -5.18
N GLU A 52 3.53 -6.76 -4.93
CA GLU A 52 4.62 -6.52 -5.88
C GLU A 52 5.38 -7.82 -6.18
N LYS A 53 5.67 -8.63 -5.14
CA LYS A 53 6.28 -9.96 -5.30
C LYS A 53 5.37 -10.94 -6.03
N TYR A 54 4.10 -10.99 -5.66
CA TYR A 54 3.13 -11.88 -6.32
C TYR A 54 3.03 -11.57 -7.81
N VAL A 55 2.93 -10.30 -8.19
CA VAL A 55 2.92 -9.90 -9.61
C VAL A 55 4.24 -10.27 -10.29
N ALA A 56 5.39 -10.02 -9.65
CA ALA A 56 6.70 -10.38 -10.20
C ALA A 56 6.90 -11.90 -10.34
N GLU A 57 6.36 -12.71 -9.44
CA GLU A 57 6.39 -14.17 -9.50
C GLU A 57 5.41 -14.73 -10.55
N GLN A 58 4.28 -14.04 -10.81
CA GLN A 58 3.35 -14.40 -11.87
C GLN A 58 3.80 -13.90 -13.26
N TRP A 59 4.61 -12.84 -13.34
CA TRP A 59 5.07 -12.26 -14.61
C TRP A 59 6.01 -13.13 -15.46
N PRO A 60 6.89 -14.02 -14.95
CA PRO A 60 7.66 -14.93 -15.81
C PRO A 60 6.76 -15.90 -16.61
N LEU A 61 5.47 -16.03 -16.28
CA LEU A 61 4.50 -16.78 -17.10
C LEU A 61 3.87 -15.93 -18.22
N LEU A 62 3.96 -14.59 -18.16
CA LEU A 62 3.35 -13.65 -19.11
C LEU A 62 4.30 -13.19 -20.23
N GLU A 63 5.62 -13.42 -20.11
CA GLU A 63 6.62 -13.08 -21.13
C GLU A 63 6.51 -13.91 -22.42
N ARG A 64 5.68 -14.96 -22.47
CA ARG A 64 5.45 -15.75 -23.69
C ARG A 64 4.33 -15.24 -24.60
N GLN A 65 3.77 -14.07 -24.33
CA GLN A 65 2.67 -13.56 -25.16
C GLN A 65 2.72 -12.05 -25.31
N GLN A 66 3.79 -11.50 -25.91
CA GLN A 66 3.73 -10.35 -26.84
C GLN A 66 4.85 -10.42 -27.88
#